data_AF-W9GEQ6-F1
#
_entry.id   AF-W9GEQ6-F1
#
_cell.length_a   1.000
_cell.length_b   1.000
_cell.length_c   1.000
_cell.angle_alpha   90.00
_cell.angle_beta   90.00
_cell.angle_gamma   90.00
#
_symmetry.space_group_name_H-M   'P 1'
#
loop_
_entity.id
_entity.type
_entity.pdbx_description
1 polymer ?
#
loop_
_entity_poly.entity_id
_entity_poly.type
_entity_poly.pdbx_seq_one_letter_code
_entity_poly.pdbx_strand_id
1 'polypeptide(L)'
;MTEPAAYVFDLDGVVRDFAPGSPDGHIEAALGLPAGGLAGLAFRSDLIEPTITGQQTFEQWYASLCRALEEVVPEPARIHEHMQLWRRHRGTPVAETVERIRALRDEGHRAAYVRAHAAIEADLGPLDPSAVWFTDDRPDNVAGAAEFGWRAVLFEPTTHPLHDAQRAR
;
A
#
# COMPACT_ATOMS: atom_id res chain seq x y z
N MET A 1 -8.68 -24.20 -14.83
CA MET A 1 -8.08 -23.38 -13.77
C MET A 1 -9.12 -23.28 -12.68
N THR A 2 -8.76 -23.68 -11.46
CA THR A 2 -9.60 -23.53 -10.27
C THR A 2 -9.72 -22.07 -9.89
N GLU A 3 -10.89 -21.70 -9.37
CA GLU A 3 -11.15 -20.35 -8.89
C GLU A 3 -10.34 -20.06 -7.61
N PRO A 4 -9.77 -18.84 -7.44
CA PRO A 4 -9.07 -18.48 -6.22
C PRO A 4 -9.98 -18.57 -4.99
N ALA A 5 -9.46 -19.14 -3.90
CA ALA A 5 -10.14 -19.19 -2.61
C ALA A 5 -10.01 -17.86 -1.84
N ALA A 6 -9.01 -17.05 -2.16
CA ALA A 6 -8.76 -15.73 -1.58
C ALA A 6 -8.22 -14.73 -2.60
N TYR A 7 -8.58 -13.45 -2.42
CA TYR A 7 -8.09 -12.31 -3.21
C TYR A 7 -7.42 -11.32 -2.27
N VAL A 8 -6.15 -11.02 -2.53
CA VAL A 8 -5.34 -10.08 -1.78
C VAL A 8 -5.00 -8.91 -2.69
N PHE A 9 -5.31 -7.70 -2.23
CA PHE A 9 -5.00 -6.46 -2.90
C PHE A 9 -3.99 -5.72 -2.04
N ASP A 10 -2.91 -5.25 -2.64
CA ASP A 10 -2.10 -4.23 -1.97
C ASP A 10 -2.94 -2.97 -1.68
N LEU A 11 -2.47 -2.14 -0.76
CA LEU A 11 -3.17 -0.93 -0.34
C LEU A 11 -2.74 0.30 -1.15
N ASP A 12 -1.43 0.57 -1.22
CA ASP A 12 -0.88 1.85 -1.66
C ASP A 12 -0.51 1.78 -3.14
N GLY A 13 -1.24 2.52 -3.98
CA GLY A 13 -1.13 2.41 -5.45
C GLY A 13 -2.19 1.49 -6.06
N VAL A 14 -2.87 0.67 -5.24
CA VAL A 14 -3.92 -0.27 -5.68
C VAL A 14 -5.30 0.12 -5.14
N VAL A 15 -5.50 0.10 -3.81
CA VAL A 15 -6.80 0.42 -3.18
C VAL A 15 -6.94 1.92 -2.91
N ARG A 16 -5.84 2.60 -2.64
CA ARG A 16 -5.77 4.06 -2.50
C ARG A 16 -4.58 4.62 -3.25
N ASP A 17 -4.73 5.85 -3.72
CA ASP A 17 -3.69 6.61 -4.37
C ASP A 17 -3.40 7.88 -3.55
N PHE A 18 -2.13 8.25 -3.45
CA PHE A 18 -1.70 9.47 -2.81
C PHE A 18 -1.53 10.62 -3.80
N ALA A 19 -1.28 10.34 -5.09
CA ALA A 19 -0.97 11.38 -6.08
C ALA A 19 -2.09 12.44 -6.23
N PRO A 20 -3.39 12.08 -6.28
CA PRO A 20 -4.46 13.06 -6.23
C PRO A 20 -4.50 13.78 -4.88
N GLY A 21 -4.06 15.04 -4.86
CA GLY A 21 -4.10 15.86 -3.65
C GLY A 21 -3.06 15.49 -2.60
N SER A 22 -1.96 14.83 -2.99
CA SER A 22 -0.81 14.62 -2.08
C SER A 22 -0.34 15.97 -1.51
N PRO A 23 -0.14 16.08 -0.19
CA PRO A 23 0.46 17.27 0.41
C PRO A 23 1.98 17.32 0.19
N ASP A 24 2.63 16.27 -0.33
CA ASP A 24 4.09 16.12 -0.37
C ASP A 24 4.77 17.30 -1.06
N GLY A 25 4.38 17.64 -2.29
CA GLY A 25 5.01 18.75 -3.01
C GLY A 25 4.81 20.11 -2.35
N HIS A 26 3.67 20.32 -1.67
CA HIS A 26 3.44 21.54 -0.88
C HIS A 26 4.34 21.58 0.36
N ILE A 27 4.46 20.45 1.06
CA ILE A 27 5.30 20.33 2.24
C ILE A 27 6.77 20.49 1.87
N GLU A 28 7.22 19.86 0.79
CA GLU A 28 8.59 19.98 0.29
C GLU A 28 8.92 21.44 -0.04
N ALA A 29 8.05 22.13 -0.78
CA ALA A 29 8.21 23.55 -1.06
C ALA A 29 8.21 24.42 0.21
N ALA A 30 7.34 24.11 1.18
CA ALA A 30 7.27 24.85 2.43
C ALA A 30 8.50 24.62 3.32
N LEU A 31 9.06 23.41 3.33
CA LEU A 31 10.23 23.06 4.13
C LEU A 31 11.56 23.28 3.41
N GLY A 32 11.54 23.69 2.14
CA GLY A 32 12.75 23.89 1.33
C GLY A 32 13.43 22.58 0.92
N LEU A 33 12.68 21.48 0.86
CA LEU A 33 13.19 20.18 0.43
C LEU A 33 13.22 20.08 -1.10
N PRO A 34 14.14 19.31 -1.69
CA PRO A 34 14.07 18.96 -3.10
C PRO A 34 12.81 18.12 -3.37
N ALA A 35 12.34 18.15 -4.62
CA ALA A 35 11.23 17.31 -5.05
C ALA A 35 11.52 15.82 -4.78
N GLY A 36 10.59 15.14 -4.13
CA GLY A 36 10.75 13.75 -3.69
C GLY A 36 11.64 13.56 -2.45
N GLY A 37 12.14 14.64 -1.84
CA GLY A 37 12.96 14.59 -0.64
C GLY A 37 12.21 14.03 0.57
N LEU A 38 10.91 14.32 0.69
CA LEU A 38 10.10 13.78 1.78
C LEU A 38 9.91 12.26 1.64
N ALA A 39 9.53 11.80 0.45
CA ALA A 39 9.42 10.37 0.15
C ALA A 39 10.77 9.67 0.30
N GLY A 40 11.85 10.27 -0.19
CA GLY A 40 13.20 9.75 -0.05
C GLY A 40 13.60 9.49 1.40
N LEU A 41 13.28 10.41 2.31
CA LEU A 41 13.49 10.21 3.75
C LEU A 41 12.56 9.12 4.31
N ALA A 42 11.27 9.17 4.00
CA ALA A 42 10.27 8.22 4.49
C ALA A 42 10.59 6.76 4.14
N PHE A 43 11.18 6.53 2.97
CA PHE A 43 11.54 5.21 2.44
C PHE A 43 13.02 4.82 2.61
N ARG A 44 13.81 5.60 3.36
CA ARG A 44 15.16 5.17 3.75
C ARG A 44 15.10 3.83 4.47
N SER A 45 15.96 2.88 4.10
CA SER A 45 15.98 1.52 4.64
C SER A 45 16.05 1.48 6.16
N ASP A 46 16.91 2.31 6.77
CA ASP A 46 17.08 2.39 8.22
C ASP A 46 15.83 2.88 8.97
N LEU A 47 14.90 3.56 8.28
CA LEU A 47 13.61 3.97 8.82
C LEU A 47 12.50 2.99 8.45
N ILE A 48 12.40 2.56 7.19
CA ILE A 48 11.24 1.81 6.71
C ILE A 48 11.31 0.32 7.00
N GLU A 49 12.50 -0.32 6.97
CA GLU A 49 12.64 -1.76 7.16
C GLU A 49 12.11 -2.23 8.53
N PRO A 50 12.43 -1.58 9.67
CA PRO A 50 11.87 -1.97 10.96
C PRO A 50 10.34 -1.81 11.00
N THR A 51 9.76 -0.88 10.23
CA THR A 51 8.30 -0.67 10.16
C THR A 51 7.63 -1.82 9.42
N ILE A 52 8.12 -2.14 8.21
CA ILE A 52 7.51 -3.15 7.35
C ILE A 52 7.76 -4.58 7.85
N THR A 53 8.77 -4.77 8.70
CA THR A 53 9.06 -6.04 9.38
C THR A 53 8.41 -6.17 10.77
N GLY A 54 7.66 -5.16 11.21
CA GLY A 54 6.94 -5.17 12.49
C GLY A 54 7.83 -4.95 13.73
N GLN A 55 9.09 -4.53 13.54
CA GLN A 55 10.02 -4.21 14.63
C GLN A 55 9.78 -2.83 15.25
N GLN A 56 9.03 -1.95 14.58
CA GLN A 56 8.57 -0.69 15.13
C GLN A 56 7.14 -0.36 14.71
N THR A 57 6.47 0.43 15.54
CA THR A 57 5.14 0.97 15.27
C THR A 57 5.19 2.14 14.29
N PHE A 58 4.04 2.46 13.69
CA PHE A 58 3.87 3.67 12.88
C PHE A 58 4.28 4.95 13.65
N GLU A 59 3.94 5.07 14.94
CA GLU A 59 4.30 6.26 15.73
C GLU A 59 5.82 6.40 15.90
N GLN A 60 6.51 5.29 16.13
CA GLN A 60 7.97 5.29 16.27
C GLN A 60 8.66 5.64 14.94
N TRP A 61 8.15 5.10 13.83
CA TRP A 61 8.59 5.46 12.49
C TRP A 61 8.36 6.95 12.19
N TYR A 62 7.15 7.46 12.43
CA TYR A 62 6.78 8.85 12.20
C TYR A 62 7.63 9.83 13.03
N ALA A 63 7.91 9.50 14.29
CA ALA A 63 8.80 10.27 15.14
C ALA A 63 10.25 10.26 14.63
N SER A 64 10.70 9.15 14.05
CA SER A 64 12.03 9.04 13.45
C SER A 64 12.15 9.82 12.15
N LEU A 65 11.10 9.82 11.32
CA LEU A 65 11.01 10.68 10.14
C LEU A 65 11.03 12.17 10.50
N CYS A 66 10.29 12.60 11.52
CA CYS A 66 10.35 13.98 12.00
C CYS A 66 11.76 14.38 12.45
N ARG A 67 12.46 13.51 13.20
CA ARG A 67 13.85 13.75 13.60
C ARG A 67 14.79 13.85 12.40
N ALA A 68 14.64 12.99 11.40
CA ALA A 68 15.45 13.06 10.18
C ALA A 68 15.21 14.36 9.39
N LEU A 69 13.99 14.90 9.42
CA LEU A 69 13.68 16.22 8.85
C LEU A 69 14.33 17.36 9.65
N GLU A 70 14.38 17.26 10.98
CA GLU A 70 15.02 18.27 11.85
C GLU A 70 16.53 18.38 11.61
N GLU A 71 17.19 17.31 11.13
CA GLU A 71 18.60 17.34 10.74
C GLU A 71 18.86 18.19 9.49
N VAL A 72 17.85 18.35 8.62
CA VAL A 72 17.98 19.04 7.32
C VAL A 72 17.21 20.35 7.23
N VAL A 73 16.25 20.59 8.14
CA VAL A 73 15.44 21.82 8.22
C VAL A 73 15.54 22.41 9.63
N PRO A 74 16.13 23.62 9.82
CA PRO A 74 16.35 24.22 11.13
C PRO A 74 15.11 24.93 11.71
N GLU A 75 13.92 24.36 11.53
CA GLU A 75 12.63 24.91 12.00
C GLU A 75 11.69 23.81 12.54
N PRO A 76 11.96 23.21 13.72
CA PRO A 76 11.21 22.03 14.22
C PRO A 76 9.69 22.22 14.33
N ALA A 77 9.25 23.41 14.76
CA ALA A 77 7.83 23.72 14.87
C ALA A 77 7.11 23.64 13.51
N ARG A 78 7.77 24.13 12.46
CA ARG A 78 7.26 24.13 11.09
C ARG A 78 7.21 22.72 10.50
N ILE A 79 8.23 21.90 10.78
CA ILE A 79 8.23 20.48 10.41
C ILE A 79 7.03 19.78 11.01
N HIS A 80 6.80 19.91 12.32
CA HIS A 80 5.70 19.23 12.98
C HIS A 80 4.33 19.69 12.47
N GLU A 81 4.13 20.98 12.18
CA GLU A 81 2.89 21.47 11.58
C GLU A 81 2.60 20.79 10.23
N HIS A 82 3.58 20.79 9.32
CA HIS A 82 3.43 20.18 8.01
C HIS A 82 3.31 18.65 8.05
N MET A 83 4.06 17.99 8.94
CA MET A 83 3.97 16.53 9.11
C MET A 83 2.63 16.09 9.72
N GLN A 84 1.97 16.95 10.51
CA GLN A 84 0.60 16.69 10.96
C GLN A 84 -0.41 16.78 9.80
N LEU A 85 -0.20 17.67 8.83
CA LEU A 85 -1.00 17.69 7.60
C LEU A 85 -0.75 16.41 6.78
N TRP A 86 0.52 16.04 6.60
CA TRP A 86 0.92 14.82 5.91
C TRP A 86 0.23 13.58 6.51
N ARG A 87 0.32 13.41 7.82
CA ARG A 87 -0.28 12.29 8.57
C ARG A 87 -1.80 12.23 8.48
N ARG A 88 -2.48 13.36 8.33
CA ARG A 88 -3.95 13.42 8.15
C ARG A 88 -4.38 13.00 6.76
N HIS A 89 -3.53 13.17 5.75
CA HIS A 89 -3.83 12.71 4.40
C HIS A 89 -3.72 11.19 4.34
N ARG A 90 -4.84 10.49 4.12
CA ARG A 90 -4.92 9.02 4.15
C ARG A 90 -4.92 8.37 2.76
N GLY A 91 -4.67 9.16 1.72
CA GLY A 91 -4.86 8.79 0.32
C GLY A 91 -6.32 8.89 -0.10
N THR A 92 -6.54 8.92 -1.40
CA THR A 92 -7.87 8.88 -2.04
C THR A 92 -8.16 7.45 -2.48
N PRO A 93 -9.34 6.87 -2.16
CA PRO A 93 -9.69 5.55 -2.64
C PRO A 93 -9.72 5.47 -4.18
N VAL A 94 -9.13 4.42 -4.75
CA VAL A 94 -9.21 4.12 -6.18
C VAL A 94 -10.58 3.52 -6.47
N ALA A 95 -11.43 4.27 -7.18
CA ALA A 95 -12.84 3.91 -7.39
C ALA A 95 -13.01 2.51 -7.99
N GLU A 96 -12.24 2.19 -9.03
CA GLU A 96 -12.28 0.89 -9.71
C GLU A 96 -11.95 -0.27 -8.76
N THR A 97 -10.87 -0.15 -7.99
CA THR A 97 -10.47 -1.18 -7.01
C THR A 97 -11.53 -1.34 -5.92
N VAL A 98 -12.10 -0.22 -5.43
CA VAL A 98 -13.18 -0.26 -4.44
C VAL A 98 -14.43 -0.96 -4.99
N GLU A 99 -14.83 -0.66 -6.24
CA GLU A 99 -15.95 -1.32 -6.91
C GLU A 99 -15.69 -2.81 -7.09
N ARG A 100 -14.47 -3.20 -7.49
CA ARG A 100 -14.08 -4.61 -7.60
C ARG A 100 -14.14 -5.34 -6.27
N ILE A 101 -13.65 -4.73 -5.19
CA ILE A 101 -13.72 -5.30 -3.84
C ILE A 101 -15.19 -5.47 -3.39
N ARG A 102 -16.08 -4.56 -3.78
CA ARG A 102 -17.53 -4.68 -3.50
C ARG A 102 -18.16 -5.81 -4.30
N ALA A 103 -17.90 -5.90 -5.59
CA ALA A 103 -18.42 -6.99 -6.44
C ALA A 103 -18.00 -8.37 -5.91
N LEU A 104 -16.71 -8.57 -5.60
CA LEU A 104 -16.21 -9.82 -5.02
C LEU A 104 -16.91 -10.16 -3.69
N ARG A 105 -17.23 -9.15 -2.88
CA ARG A 105 -17.96 -9.35 -1.62
C ARG A 105 -19.40 -9.82 -1.86
N ASP A 106 -20.08 -9.23 -2.84
CA ASP A 106 -21.46 -9.54 -3.19
C ASP A 106 -21.58 -10.92 -3.84
N GLU A 107 -20.54 -11.36 -4.56
CA GLU A 107 -20.37 -12.71 -5.10
C GLU A 107 -20.09 -13.78 -4.02
N GLY A 108 -19.97 -13.37 -2.74
CA GLY A 108 -19.76 -14.28 -1.61
C GLY A 108 -18.30 -14.46 -1.20
N HIS A 109 -17.35 -13.76 -1.82
CA HIS A 109 -15.93 -13.78 -1.44
C HIS A 109 -15.62 -12.93 -0.18
N ARG A 110 -16.62 -12.75 0.71
CA ARG A 110 -16.54 -12.01 2.00
C ARG A 110 -15.41 -12.48 2.92
N ALA A 111 -14.90 -13.68 2.68
CA ALA A 111 -13.80 -14.28 3.39
C ALA A 111 -12.52 -13.43 3.34
N ALA A 112 -12.08 -12.94 2.17
CA ALA A 112 -10.70 -12.45 2.01
C ALA A 112 -10.37 -11.14 2.76
N TYR A 113 -11.31 -10.19 2.89
CA TYR A 113 -11.05 -8.89 3.54
C TYR A 113 -11.03 -8.97 5.08
N VAL A 114 -11.98 -9.69 5.67
CA VAL A 114 -12.02 -9.92 7.13
C VAL A 114 -10.92 -10.92 7.54
N ARG A 115 -10.55 -11.85 6.64
CA ARG A 115 -9.46 -12.81 6.87
C ARG A 115 -8.07 -12.20 6.68
N ALA A 116 -7.80 -11.35 5.69
CA ALA A 116 -6.47 -10.73 5.56
C ALA A 116 -6.08 -9.90 6.80
N HIS A 117 -7.05 -9.23 7.44
CA HIS A 117 -6.80 -8.40 8.62
C HIS A 117 -6.66 -9.21 9.93
N ALA A 118 -7.42 -10.29 10.11
CA ALA A 118 -7.41 -11.10 11.34
C ALA A 118 -6.58 -12.41 11.26
N ALA A 119 -6.24 -12.89 10.05
CA ALA A 119 -5.49 -14.12 9.83
C ALA A 119 -3.98 -13.95 9.75
N ILE A 120 -3.50 -12.74 9.43
CA ILE A 120 -2.07 -12.39 9.60
C ILE A 120 -1.69 -12.49 11.09
N GLU A 121 -2.64 -12.27 12.01
CA GLU A 121 -2.37 -12.34 13.44
C GLU A 121 -2.74 -13.68 14.12
N ALA A 122 -3.56 -14.57 13.53
CA ALA A 122 -3.96 -15.77 14.29
C ALA A 122 -4.38 -17.04 13.50
N ASP A 123 -5.32 -16.99 12.54
CA ASP A 123 -6.27 -18.12 12.47
C ASP A 123 -6.88 -18.40 11.08
N LEU A 124 -6.10 -18.97 10.14
CA LEU A 124 -6.69 -19.60 8.94
C LEU A 124 -6.40 -21.09 8.81
N GLY A 125 -5.37 -21.60 9.48
CA GLY A 125 -4.72 -22.82 9.02
C GLY A 125 -4.09 -22.63 7.63
N PRO A 126 -3.40 -23.65 7.12
CA PRO A 126 -2.67 -23.55 5.85
C PRO A 126 -3.62 -23.41 4.65
N LEU A 127 -3.45 -22.34 3.87
CA LEU A 127 -3.97 -22.23 2.51
C LEU A 127 -2.95 -22.80 1.52
N ASP A 128 -3.42 -23.45 0.46
CA ASP A 128 -2.58 -23.76 -0.70
C ASP A 128 -2.17 -22.43 -1.37
N PRO A 129 -0.87 -22.12 -1.51
CA PRO A 129 -0.42 -20.89 -2.16
C PRO A 129 -1.04 -20.67 -3.54
N SER A 130 -1.27 -21.76 -4.30
CA SER A 130 -1.86 -21.69 -5.65
C SER A 130 -3.33 -21.27 -5.66
N ALA A 131 -4.01 -21.30 -4.51
CA ALA A 131 -5.38 -20.87 -4.35
C ALA A 131 -5.52 -19.37 -3.99
N VAL A 132 -4.42 -18.62 -3.92
CA VAL A 132 -4.40 -17.18 -3.62
C VAL A 132 -4.17 -16.38 -4.91
N TRP A 133 -5.03 -15.38 -5.17
CA TRP A 133 -4.79 -14.35 -6.17
C TRP A 133 -4.31 -13.06 -5.50
N PHE A 134 -3.24 -12.47 -6.03
CA PHE A 134 -2.59 -11.28 -5.46
C PHE A 134 -2.33 -10.23 -6.54
N THR A 135 -2.46 -8.95 -6.19
CA THR A 135 -2.05 -7.84 -7.05
C THR A 135 -1.40 -6.70 -6.27
N ASP A 136 -0.42 -6.08 -6.91
CA ASP A 136 0.46 -5.04 -6.38
C ASP A 136 0.97 -4.21 -7.56
N ASP A 137 1.21 -2.91 -7.36
CA ASP A 137 1.71 -2.01 -8.40
C ASP A 137 3.24 -2.08 -8.56
N ARG A 138 3.94 -2.77 -7.66
CA ARG A 138 5.39 -2.98 -7.68
C ARG A 138 5.75 -4.35 -8.27
N PRO A 139 6.55 -4.39 -9.34
CA PRO A 139 6.99 -5.65 -9.96
C PRO A 139 7.71 -6.61 -9.00
N ASP A 140 8.50 -6.09 -8.06
CA ASP A 140 9.26 -6.93 -7.12
C ASP A 140 8.34 -7.66 -6.13
N ASN A 141 7.27 -7.01 -5.68
CA ASN A 141 6.27 -7.64 -4.81
C ASN A 141 5.51 -8.75 -5.56
N VAL A 142 5.15 -8.49 -6.82
CA VAL A 142 4.51 -9.48 -7.71
C VAL A 142 5.42 -10.69 -7.92
N ALA A 143 6.72 -10.45 -8.17
CA ALA A 143 7.70 -11.51 -8.36
C ALA A 143 7.87 -12.36 -7.08
N GLY A 144 8.00 -11.73 -5.92
CA GLY A 144 8.10 -12.42 -4.63
C GLY A 144 6.86 -13.26 -4.32
N ALA A 145 5.67 -12.73 -4.59
CA ALA A 145 4.42 -13.47 -4.42
C ALA A 145 4.32 -14.67 -5.39
N ALA A 146 4.75 -14.49 -6.65
CA ALA A 146 4.79 -15.57 -7.63
C ALA A 146 5.78 -16.68 -7.23
N GLU A 147 6.96 -16.32 -6.72
CA GLU A 147 7.96 -17.27 -6.19
C GLU A 147 7.41 -18.06 -4.99
N PHE A 148 6.62 -17.40 -4.13
CA PHE A 148 5.93 -18.04 -3.02
C PHE A 148 4.80 -18.99 -3.46
N GLY A 149 4.40 -18.96 -4.74
CA GLY A 149 3.38 -19.83 -5.32
C GLY A 149 1.99 -19.20 -5.42
N TRP A 150 1.84 -17.89 -5.16
CA TRP A 150 0.60 -17.16 -5.39
C TRP A 150 0.38 -16.88 -6.87
N ARG A 151 -0.88 -16.76 -7.27
CA ARG A 151 -1.25 -16.21 -8.57
C ARG A 151 -1.15 -14.68 -8.51
N ALA A 152 0.05 -14.14 -8.75
CA ALA A 152 0.33 -12.72 -8.68
C ALA A 152 0.18 -12.01 -10.03
N VAL A 153 -0.39 -10.81 -10.03
CA VAL A 153 -0.62 -9.96 -11.23
C VAL A 153 -0.20 -8.53 -10.93
N LEU A 154 0.62 -7.93 -11.79
CA LEU A 154 0.98 -6.51 -11.69
C LEU A 154 -0.27 -5.64 -11.89
N PHE A 155 -0.49 -4.73 -10.95
CA PHE A 155 -1.53 -3.72 -11.04
C PHE A 155 -1.00 -2.54 -11.85
N GLU A 156 -1.63 -2.26 -12.99
CA GLU A 156 -1.33 -1.10 -13.82
C GLU A 156 -2.56 -0.18 -13.80
N PRO A 157 -2.49 1.00 -13.15
CA PRO A 157 -3.63 1.90 -12.99
C PRO A 157 -4.23 2.41 -14.32
N THR A 158 -3.54 2.19 -15.45
CA THR A 158 -3.92 2.67 -16.78
C THR A 158 -4.22 1.57 -17.80
N THR A 159 -4.12 0.29 -17.44
CA THR A 159 -4.67 -0.79 -18.25
C THR A 159 -5.93 -1.33 -17.63
N HIS A 160 -7.06 -0.88 -18.18
CA HIS A 160 -8.37 -1.47 -17.98
C HIS A 160 -8.35 -3.01 -18.21
N PRO A 161 -8.52 -3.89 -17.20
CA PRO A 161 -8.64 -5.33 -17.39
C PRO A 161 -10.10 -5.81 -17.31
N LEU A 162 -11.10 -4.93 -17.33
CA LEU A 162 -12.51 -5.33 -17.32
C LEU A 162 -13.05 -5.84 -18.67
N HIS A 163 -12.23 -6.04 -19.71
CA HIS A 163 -12.72 -6.54 -21.00
C HIS A 163 -12.01 -7.72 -21.68
N ASP A 164 -10.86 -8.23 -21.18
CA ASP A 164 -10.16 -9.32 -21.89
C ASP A 164 -10.16 -10.70 -21.20
N ALA A 165 -10.72 -10.82 -19.99
CA ALA A 165 -10.92 -12.14 -19.36
C ALA A 165 -12.31 -12.77 -19.62
N GLN A 166 -13.24 -12.06 -20.28
CA GLN A 166 -14.59 -12.55 -20.58
C GLN A 166 -14.79 -13.02 -22.04
N ARG A 167 -13.72 -13.13 -22.85
CA ARG A 167 -13.78 -13.67 -24.23
C ARG A 167 -12.99 -14.96 -24.47
N ALA A 168 -12.59 -15.65 -23.41
CA ALA A 168 -11.95 -16.96 -23.52
C ALA A 168 -12.51 -17.97 -22.51
N ARG A 169 -13.84 -18.10 -22.47
CA ARG A 169 -14.60 -19.34 -22.17
C ARG A 169 -16.09 -19.07 -22.24
#